data_AF-A0A822I309-F1
#
_entry.id   AF-A0A822I309-F1
#
_cell.length_a   1.000
_cell.length_b   1.000
_cell.length_c   1.000
_cell.angle_alpha   90.00
_cell.angle_beta   90.00
_cell.angle_gamma   90.00
#
_symmetry.space_group_name_H-M   'P 1'
#
loop_
_entity.id
_entity.type
_entity.pdbx_description
1 polymer ?
#
loop_
_entity_poly.entity_id
_entity_poly.type
_entity_poly.pdbx_seq_one_letter_code
_entity_poly.pdbx_strand_id
1 'polypeptide(L)'
;QSRLCSRQSINEIIQEQYQKIASTVKDCLNDHRIPIASERTTQIFSELERTLHQLQTQKLSKVLEKRAQYEYKIVRTIQRLIHRRKDIVVRRTDKNKVFYIGKAIDFERKAEEYMLKTD
;
A
#
# COMPACT_ATOMS: atom_id res chain seq x y z
N GLN A 1 -12.27 -8.90 4.82
CA GLN A 1 -12.17 -7.42 4.85
C GLN A 1 -10.75 -7.01 5.20
N SER A 2 -9.83 -6.95 4.23
CA SER A 2 -8.52 -6.31 4.40
C SER A 2 -8.60 -4.85 3.95
N ARG A 3 -8.97 -3.99 4.90
CA ARG A 3 -9.08 -2.53 4.80
C ARG A 3 -7.71 -1.91 5.10
N LEU A 4 -7.04 -1.35 4.10
CA LEU A 4 -5.95 -0.40 4.32
C LEU A 4 -6.48 1.01 4.03
N CYS A 5 -6.94 1.65 5.11
CA CYS A 5 -7.07 3.09 5.33
C CYS A 5 -7.48 3.99 4.13
N SER A 6 -8.70 3.82 3.63
CA SER A 6 -9.49 4.94 3.13
C SER A 6 -10.81 4.99 3.90
N ARG A 7 -11.28 6.19 4.26
CA ARG A 7 -12.65 6.40 4.77
C ARG A 7 -13.70 6.24 3.67
N GLN A 8 -13.27 6.22 2.42
CA GLN A 8 -14.15 6.10 1.26
C GLN A 8 -14.54 4.64 1.03
N SER A 9 -15.78 4.43 0.60
CA SER A 9 -16.25 3.11 0.17
C SER A 9 -15.50 2.64 -1.08
N ILE A 10 -15.41 1.33 -1.31
CA ILE A 10 -14.80 0.78 -2.53
C ILE A 10 -15.46 1.38 -3.78
N ASN A 11 -16.78 1.57 -3.74
CA ASN A 11 -17.53 2.20 -4.84
C ASN A 11 -17.10 3.65 -5.09
N GLU A 12 -16.85 4.44 -4.03
CA GLU A 12 -16.32 5.79 -4.17
C GLU A 12 -14.93 5.79 -4.82
N ILE A 13 -14.06 4.88 -4.42
CA ILE A 13 -12.71 4.75 -5.00
C ILE A 13 -12.79 4.35 -6.49
N ILE A 14 -13.66 3.39 -6.84
CA ILE A 14 -13.88 2.99 -8.24
C ILE A 14 -14.39 4.17 -9.04
N GLN A 15 -15.38 4.89 -8.53
CA GLN A 15 -15.97 6.03 -9.22
C GLN A 15 -14.95 7.14 -9.45
N GLU A 16 -14.14 7.46 -8.43
CA GLU A 16 -13.11 8.49 -8.52
C GLU A 16 -12.03 8.12 -9.54
N GLN A 17 -11.59 6.85 -9.55
CA GLN A 17 -10.63 6.35 -10.55
C GLN A 17 -11.21 6.31 -11.96
N TYR A 18 -12.45 5.84 -12.11
CA TYR A 18 -13.14 5.83 -13.39
C TYR A 18 -13.26 7.24 -13.96
N GLN A 19 -13.72 8.22 -13.16
CA GLN A 19 -13.85 9.61 -13.60
C GLN A 19 -12.50 10.22 -14.01
N LYS A 20 -11.42 9.91 -13.29
CA LYS A 20 -10.07 10.38 -13.61
C LYS A 20 -9.56 9.81 -14.94
N ILE A 21 -9.75 8.52 -15.18
CA ILE A 21 -9.34 7.90 -16.45
C ILE A 21 -10.23 8.41 -17.59
N ALA A 22 -11.55 8.44 -17.37
CA ALA A 22 -12.51 8.85 -18.37
C ALA A 22 -12.31 10.31 -18.81
N SER A 23 -12.06 11.23 -17.87
CA SER A 23 -11.72 12.62 -18.18
C SER A 23 -10.45 12.71 -19.02
N THR A 24 -9.36 12.08 -18.57
CA THR A 24 -8.08 12.07 -19.30
C THR A 24 -8.24 11.58 -20.75
N VAL A 25 -9.00 10.50 -20.95
CA VAL A 25 -9.26 9.96 -22.29
C VAL A 25 -10.13 10.92 -23.11
N LYS A 26 -11.20 11.48 -22.53
CA LYS A 26 -12.06 12.45 -23.22
C LYS A 26 -11.30 13.71 -23.62
N ASP A 27 -10.44 14.22 -22.74
CA ASP A 27 -9.60 15.39 -23.01
C ASP A 27 -8.66 15.10 -24.18
N CYS A 28 -7.98 13.94 -24.16
CA CYS A 28 -7.12 13.51 -25.27
C CYS A 28 -7.90 13.37 -26.59
N LEU A 29 -9.11 12.79 -26.57
CA LEU A 29 -9.93 12.67 -27.77
C LEU A 29 -10.38 14.04 -28.30
N ASN A 30 -10.72 14.97 -27.41
CA ASN A 30 -11.08 16.35 -27.76
C ASN A 30 -9.90 17.11 -28.38
N ASP A 31 -8.70 16.97 -27.83
CA ASP A 31 -7.47 17.58 -28.36
C ASP A 31 -7.20 17.13 -29.80
N HIS A 32 -7.53 15.88 -30.12
CA HIS A 32 -7.38 15.31 -31.46
C HIS A 32 -8.65 15.44 -32.32
N ARG A 33 -9.67 16.18 -31.87
CA ARG A 33 -10.97 16.35 -32.54
C ARG A 33 -11.67 15.05 -32.92
N ILE A 34 -11.46 14.00 -32.14
CA ILE A 34 -12.09 12.69 -32.34
C ILE A 34 -13.51 12.75 -31.76
N PRO A 35 -14.57 12.51 -32.55
CA PRO A 35 -15.94 12.57 -32.06
C PRO A 35 -16.21 11.53 -30.96
N ILE A 36 -16.60 12.01 -29.78
CA ILE A 36 -16.86 11.17 -28.59
C ILE A 36 -18.27 10.54 -28.65
N ALA A 37 -19.17 11.06 -29.49
CA ALA A 37 -20.58 10.65 -29.58
C ALA A 37 -20.84 9.34 -30.35
N SER A 38 -19.80 8.58 -30.69
CA SER A 38 -19.98 7.30 -31.37
C SER A 38 -20.48 6.22 -30.40
N GLU A 39 -21.39 5.36 -30.85
CA GLU A 39 -21.87 4.20 -30.08
C GLU A 39 -20.70 3.34 -29.56
N ARG A 40 -19.63 3.24 -30.37
CA ARG A 40 -18.38 2.55 -30.03
C ARG A 40 -17.68 3.19 -28.82
N THR A 41 -17.64 4.52 -28.74
CA THR A 41 -17.00 5.23 -27.63
C THR A 41 -17.76 4.97 -26.33
N THR A 42 -19.10 5.00 -26.37
CA THR A 42 -19.95 4.65 -25.22
C THR A 42 -19.72 3.22 -24.76
N GLN A 43 -19.62 2.26 -25.69
CA GLN A 43 -19.34 0.85 -25.36
C GLN A 43 -17.98 0.68 -24.67
N ILE A 44 -16.93 1.37 -25.14
CA ILE A 44 -15.59 1.31 -24.55
C ILE A 44 -15.59 1.85 -23.12
N PHE A 45 -16.26 2.97 -22.85
CA PHE A 45 -16.32 3.52 -21.49
C PHE A 45 -17.13 2.64 -20.54
N SER A 46 -18.24 2.05 -21.00
CA SER A 46 -18.99 1.05 -20.23
C SER A 46 -18.16 -0.21 -19.93
N GLU A 47 -17.34 -0.64 -20.88
CA GLU A 47 -16.45 -1.79 -20.67
C GLU A 47 -15.32 -1.46 -19.68
N LEU A 48 -14.73 -0.26 -19.77
CA LEU A 48 -13.75 0.23 -18.81
C LEU A 48 -14.31 0.25 -17.38
N GLU A 49 -15.51 0.79 -17.19
CA GLU A 49 -16.20 0.82 -15.89
C GLU A 49 -16.40 -0.60 -15.36
N ARG A 50 -16.90 -1.52 -16.19
CA ARG A 50 -17.09 -2.93 -15.84
C ARG A 50 -15.76 -3.60 -15.43
N THR A 51 -14.69 -3.37 -16.18
CA THR A 51 -13.38 -3.96 -15.90
C THR A 51 -12.80 -3.42 -14.59
N LEU A 52 -12.93 -2.13 -14.31
CA LEU A 52 -12.51 -1.54 -13.03
C LEU A 52 -13.30 -2.15 -11.86
N HIS A 53 -14.61 -2.30 -12.01
CA HIS A 53 -15.44 -2.99 -11.03
C HIS A 53 -14.99 -4.43 -10.81
N GLN A 54 -14.72 -5.19 -11.87
CA GLN A 54 -14.26 -6.57 -11.77
C GLN A 54 -12.92 -6.66 -11.04
N LEU A 55 -11.93 -5.84 -11.41
CA LEU A 55 -10.61 -5.85 -10.79
C LEU A 55 -10.65 -5.48 -9.31
N GLN A 56 -11.49 -4.52 -8.91
CA GLN A 56 -11.60 -4.10 -7.51
C GLN A 56 -12.50 -5.02 -6.65
N THR A 57 -13.48 -5.68 -7.26
CA THR A 57 -14.35 -6.64 -6.56
C THR A 57 -13.80 -8.07 -6.57
N GLN A 58 -12.76 -8.33 -7.37
CA GLN A 58 -12.05 -9.60 -7.37
C GLN A 58 -11.48 -9.83 -5.97
N LYS A 59 -12.07 -10.81 -5.27
CA LYS A 59 -11.62 -11.16 -3.93
C LYS A 59 -10.19 -11.65 -4.01
N LEU A 60 -9.32 -11.07 -3.18
CA LEU A 60 -8.03 -11.67 -2.88
C LEU A 60 -8.24 -13.14 -2.49
N SER A 61 -7.33 -14.00 -2.93
CA SER A 61 -7.36 -15.39 -2.50
C SER A 61 -7.33 -15.44 -0.96
N LYS A 62 -8.06 -16.38 -0.36
CA LYS A 62 -8.13 -16.51 1.12
C LYS A 62 -6.72 -16.62 1.74
N VAL A 63 -5.77 -17.20 1.02
CA VAL A 63 -4.37 -17.32 1.44
C VAL A 63 -3.70 -15.95 1.52
N LEU A 64 -3.84 -15.12 0.49
CA LEU A 64 -3.28 -13.77 0.46
C LEU A 64 -3.95 -12.87 1.50
N GLU A 65 -5.26 -12.96 1.68
CA GLU A 65 -5.98 -12.20 2.71
C GLU A 65 -5.47 -12.55 4.11
N LYS A 66 -5.33 -13.85 4.44
CA LYS A 66 -4.77 -14.30 5.72
C LYS A 66 -3.34 -13.79 5.93
N ARG A 67 -2.50 -13.87 4.90
CA ARG A 67 -1.11 -13.37 4.96
C ARG A 67 -1.09 -11.87 5.22
N ALA A 68 -1.88 -11.09 4.49
CA ALA A 68 -1.96 -9.64 4.69
C ALA A 68 -2.44 -9.27 6.10
N GLN A 69 -3.44 -9.97 6.64
CA GLN A 69 -3.92 -9.76 8.01
C GLN A 69 -2.84 -10.07 9.06
N TYR A 70 -2.07 -11.15 8.85
CA TYR A 70 -0.97 -11.53 9.73
C TYR A 70 0.13 -10.46 9.74
N GLU A 71 0.60 -10.02 8.57
CA GLU A 71 1.62 -8.96 8.44
C GLU A 71 1.13 -7.65 9.07
N TYR A 72 -0.12 -7.26 8.80
CA TYR A 72 -0.72 -6.07 9.40
C TYR A 72 -0.75 -6.13 10.93
N LYS A 73 -1.12 -7.29 11.50
CA LYS A 73 -1.14 -7.50 12.95
C LYS A 73 0.26 -7.37 13.54
N ILE A 74 1.30 -7.88 12.87
CA ILE A 74 2.69 -7.74 13.29
C ILE A 74 3.08 -6.26 13.33
N VAL A 75 2.89 -5.54 12.22
CA VAL A 75 3.24 -4.11 12.13
C VAL A 75 2.54 -3.30 13.22
N ARG A 76 1.24 -3.50 13.43
CA ARG A 76 0.47 -2.82 14.49
C ARG A 76 0.94 -3.16 15.90
N THR A 77 1.48 -4.36 16.11
CA THR A 77 2.02 -4.78 17.40
C THR A 77 3.37 -4.11 17.65
N ILE A 78 4.24 -4.08 16.65
CA ILE A 78 5.54 -3.38 16.70
C ILE A 78 5.33 -1.88 16.97
N GLN A 79 4.42 -1.24 16.22
CA GLN A 79 4.08 0.18 16.42
C GLN A 79 3.61 0.47 17.85
N ARG A 80 2.75 -0.38 18.41
CA ARG A 80 2.27 -0.26 19.79
C ARG A 80 3.38 -0.45 20.81
N LEU A 81 4.28 -1.41 20.57
CA LEU A 81 5.43 -1.67 21.43
C LEU A 81 6.33 -0.43 21.50
N ILE A 82 6.75 0.11 20.36
CA ILE A 82 7.62 1.31 20.27
C ILE A 82 6.94 2.53 20.90
N HIS A 83 5.63 2.69 20.67
CA HIS A 83 4.90 3.82 21.23
C HIS A 83 4.88 3.79 22.77
N ARG A 84 4.70 2.61 23.37
CA ARG A 84 4.60 2.40 24.82
C ARG A 84 5.96 2.31 25.52
N ARG A 85 6.99 1.81 24.84
CA ARG A 85 8.32 1.53 25.38
C ARG A 85 9.35 2.39 24.66
N LYS A 86 9.63 3.56 25.23
CA LYS A 86 10.60 4.52 24.67
C LYS A 86 12.03 4.00 24.67
N ASP A 87 12.32 2.98 25.47
CA ASP A 87 13.60 2.27 25.50
C ASP A 87 13.78 1.30 24.34
N ILE A 88 12.71 0.97 23.59
CA ILE A 88 12.76 0.04 22.45
C ILE A 88 12.91 0.82 21.15
N VAL A 89 13.88 0.41 20.34
CA VAL A 89 14.19 1.00 19.03
C VAL A 89 14.18 -0.06 17.93
N VAL A 90 13.98 0.40 16.69
CA VAL A 90 14.09 -0.43 15.50
C VAL A 90 15.35 -0.01 14.75
N ARG A 91 16.31 -0.93 14.62
CA ARG A 91 17.59 -0.68 13.95
C ARG A 91 17.71 -1.54 12.70
N ARG A 92 18.10 -0.94 11.58
CA ARG A 92 18.48 -1.68 10.38
C ARG A 92 19.88 -2.28 10.58
N THR A 93 20.08 -3.51 10.14
CA THR A 93 21.42 -4.14 10.12
C THR A 93 22.04 -4.03 8.74
N ASP A 94 23.34 -3.73 8.70
CA ASP A 94 24.06 -3.53 7.43
C ASP A 94 24.32 -4.86 6.70
N LYS A 95 24.63 -5.92 7.44
CA LYS A 95 24.97 -7.24 6.87
C LYS A 95 23.78 -7.93 6.16
N ASN A 96 22.61 -7.96 6.81
CA ASN A 96 21.48 -8.76 6.32
C ASN A 96 20.30 -7.91 5.82
N LYS A 97 20.38 -6.57 5.90
CA LYS A 97 19.26 -5.65 5.62
C LYS A 97 17.98 -5.99 6.40
N VAL A 98 18.11 -6.70 7.53
CA VAL A 98 17.00 -7.05 8.43
C VAL A 98 16.88 -5.99 9.53
N PHE A 99 15.66 -5.71 9.96
CA PHE A 99 15.37 -4.86 11.11
C PHE A 99 15.42 -5.65 12.41
N TYR A 100 16.18 -5.16 13.38
CA TYR A 100 16.16 -5.65 14.76
C TYR A 100 15.32 -4.73 15.62
N ILE A 101 14.53 -5.34 16.50
CA ILE A 101 13.74 -4.67 17.53
C ILE A 101 14.35 -5.05 18.87
N GLY A 102 14.82 -4.05 19.62
CA GLY A 102 15.52 -4.29 20.88
C GLY A 102 15.65 -3.02 21.69
N LYS A 103 16.23 -3.12 22.89
CA LYS A 103 16.47 -1.93 23.72
C LYS A 103 17.63 -1.11 23.15
N ALA A 104 17.54 0.22 23.23
CA ALA A 104 18.61 1.13 22.81
C ALA A 104 19.96 0.79 23.47
N ILE A 105 19.94 0.55 24.79
CA ILE A 105 21.14 0.23 25.58
C ILE A 105 21.87 -1.04 25.11
N ASP A 106 21.13 -2.04 24.59
CA ASP A 106 21.75 -3.26 24.08
C ASP A 106 22.51 -2.98 22.78
N PHE A 107 22.04 -2.02 21.97
CA PHE A 107 22.73 -1.60 20.77
C PHE A 107 23.93 -0.71 21.07
N GLU A 108 23.83 0.18 22.07
CA GLU A 108 24.94 1.01 22.56
C GLU A 108 26.07 0.13 23.09
N ARG A 109 25.77 -0.76 24.04
CA ARG A 109 26.74 -1.72 24.59
C ARG A 109 27.43 -2.53 23.49
N LYS A 110 26.66 -3.02 22.51
CA LYS A 110 27.23 -3.80 21.41
C LYS A 110 28.13 -2.95 20.50
N ALA A 111 27.82 -1.67 20.31
CA ALA A 111 28.67 -0.76 19.55
C ALA A 111 30.00 -0.51 20.29
N GLU A 112 29.95 -0.28 21.60
CA GLU A 112 31.12 -0.15 22.46
C GLU A 112 32.00 -1.41 22.41
N GLU A 113 31.39 -2.60 22.54
CA GLU A 113 32.10 -3.88 22.41
C GLU A 113 32.79 -4.05 21.04
N TYR A 114 32.23 -3.51 19.96
CA TYR A 114 32.87 -3.54 18.65
C TYR A 114 34.01 -2.56 18.55
N MET A 115 33.85 -1.34 19.07
CA MET A 115 34.92 -0.32 19.09
C MET A 115 36.16 -0.84 19.82
N LEU A 116 35.97 -1.45 20.99
CA LEU A 116 37.05 -2.04 21.80
C LEU A 116 37.81 -3.20 21.12
N LYS A 117 37.23 -3.82 20.09
CA LYS A 117 37.88 -4.91 19.33
C LYS A 117 38.62 -4.42 18.09
N THR A 118 38.43 -3.16 17.73
CA THR A 118 39.03 -2.52 16.54
C THR A 118 40.08 -1.48 16.90
N ASP A 119 40.28 -1.19 18.19
CA ASP A 119 41.46 -0.54 18.74
C ASP A 119 42.59 -1.56 18.98
#